data_AF-A0A536VI30-F1
#
_entry.id   AF-A0A536VI30-F1
#
_cell.length_a   1.000
_cell.length_b   1.000
_cell.length_c   1.000
_cell.angle_alpha   90.00
_cell.angle_beta   90.00
_cell.angle_gamma   90.00
#
_symmetry.space_group_name_H-M   'P 1'
#
loop_
_entity.id
_entity.type
_entity.pdbx_description
1 polymer ?
#
loop_
_entity_poly.entity_id
_entity_poly.type
_entity_poly.pdbx_seq_one_letter_code
_entity_poly.pdbx_strand_id
1 'polypeptide(L)'
;MVSEQSFFQVWSPRLLSVLRIVTALLFMMHGTAKLFQMPHQAMFDNFQLMSLMGLQGVLEAGGGLLLLIGLFSRPVAFVLSGDMAVAYFMAHWPKNWLPLLNG
;
A
#
# COMPACT_ATOMS: atom_id res chain seq x y z
N MET A 1 1.96 29.96 -23.87
CA MET A 1 1.06 28.86 -23.46
C MET A 1 1.41 27.48 -24.03
N VAL A 2 2.32 27.34 -25.02
CA VAL A 2 2.72 26.01 -25.55
C VAL A 2 3.79 25.30 -24.68
N SER A 3 4.59 26.04 -23.90
CA SER A 3 5.66 25.49 -23.05
C SER A 3 5.16 24.73 -21.82
N GLU A 4 4.02 25.12 -21.24
CA GLU A 4 3.50 24.44 -20.05
C GLU A 4 2.84 23.10 -20.38
N GLN A 5 2.16 23.01 -21.52
CA GLN A 5 1.59 21.74 -21.99
C GLN A 5 2.68 20.70 -22.25
N SER A 6 3.83 21.09 -22.82
CA SER A 6 4.95 20.14 -23.01
C SER A 6 5.55 19.66 -21.68
N PHE A 7 5.56 20.52 -20.65
CA PHE A 7 6.07 20.13 -19.33
C PHE A 7 5.23 19.02 -18.71
N PHE A 8 3.90 19.19 -18.62
CA PHE A 8 3.03 18.18 -18.03
C PHE A 8 3.00 16.87 -18.84
N GLN A 9 3.04 16.92 -20.17
CA GLN A 9 3.07 15.72 -21.01
C GLN A 9 4.33 14.87 -20.78
N VAL A 10 5.46 15.50 -20.51
CA VAL A 10 6.73 14.80 -20.26
C VAL A 10 6.82 14.26 -18.82
N TRP A 11 6.41 15.06 -17.84
CA TRP A 11 6.62 14.71 -16.43
C TRP A 11 5.50 13.88 -15.80
N SER A 12 4.26 14.03 -16.23
CA SER A 12 3.12 13.25 -15.69
C SER A 12 3.34 11.73 -15.74
N PRO A 13 3.68 11.11 -16.89
CA PRO A 13 3.88 9.66 -16.93
C PRO A 13 5.08 9.19 -16.10
N ARG A 14 6.11 10.03 -15.95
CA ARG A 14 7.30 9.72 -15.14
C ARG A 14 6.98 9.72 -13.66
N LEU A 15 6.31 10.77 -13.18
CA LEU A 15 5.90 10.89 -11.78
C LEU A 15 4.88 9.81 -11.39
N LEU A 16 3.94 9.48 -12.28
CA LEU A 16 3.02 8.36 -12.06
C LEU A 16 3.76 7.02 -11.94
N SER A 17 4.82 6.81 -12.72
CA SER A 17 5.64 5.59 -12.64
C SER A 17 6.40 5.53 -11.31
N VAL A 18 6.98 6.65 -10.87
CA VAL A 18 7.66 6.74 -9.57
C VAL A 18 6.70 6.50 -8.42
N LEU A 19 5.55 7.18 -8.42
CA LEU A 19 4.51 7.00 -7.40
C LEU A 19 4.06 5.55 -7.32
N ARG A 20 3.83 4.90 -8.48
CA ARG A 20 3.46 3.49 -8.54
C ARG A 20 4.52 2.59 -7.89
N ILE A 21 5.79 2.79 -8.22
CA ILE A 21 6.89 1.99 -7.66
C ILE A 21 6.99 2.20 -6.14
N VAL A 22 6.96 3.45 -5.67
CA VAL A 22 7.04 3.76 -4.23
C VAL A 22 5.87 3.13 -3.48
N THR A 23 4.64 3.33 -3.96
CA THR A 23 3.44 2.74 -3.35
C THR A 23 3.50 1.22 -3.34
N ALA A 24 3.90 0.59 -4.45
CA ALA A 24 4.06 -0.86 -4.52
C ALA A 24 5.08 -1.40 -3.52
N LEU A 25 6.23 -0.73 -3.37
CA LEU A 25 7.26 -1.10 -2.41
C LEU A 25 6.77 -0.97 -0.96
N LEU A 26 6.02 0.09 -0.63
CA LEU A 26 5.42 0.27 0.70
C LEU A 26 4.44 -0.86 1.04
N PHE A 27 3.56 -1.21 0.09
CA PHE A 27 2.66 -2.35 0.25
C PHE A 27 3.40 -3.67 0.42
N MET A 28 4.43 -3.91 -0.39
CA MET A 28 5.24 -5.12 -0.26
C MET A 28 5.95 -5.19 1.09
N MET A 29 6.49 -4.09 1.62
CA MET A 29 7.12 -4.06 2.95
C MET A 29 6.14 -4.42 4.07
N HIS A 30 4.90 -3.93 4.02
CA HIS A 30 3.87 -4.30 5.00
C HIS A 30 3.39 -5.75 4.82
N GLY A 31 3.19 -6.19 3.58
CA GLY A 31 2.80 -7.55 3.26
C GLY A 31 3.86 -8.57 3.66
N THR A 32 5.16 -8.28 3.46
CA THR A 32 6.24 -9.19 3.85
C THR A 32 6.45 -9.24 5.35
N ALA A 33 6.24 -8.13 6.06
CA ALA A 33 6.25 -8.12 7.52
C ALA A 33 5.14 -9.03 8.09
N LYS A 34 3.94 -9.03 7.48
CA LYS A 34 2.81 -9.87 7.91
C LYS A 34 2.96 -11.35 7.54
N LEU A 35 3.31 -11.64 6.28
CA LEU A 35 3.33 -13.02 5.75
C LEU A 35 4.63 -13.76 6.02
N PHE A 36 5.77 -13.07 5.95
CA PHE A 36 7.09 -13.68 6.01
C PHE A 36 7.88 -13.28 7.26
N GLN A 37 7.29 -12.44 8.14
CA GLN A 37 7.95 -11.91 9.33
C GLN A 37 9.30 -11.22 9.01
N MET A 38 9.39 -10.59 7.83
CA MET A 38 10.56 -9.86 7.37
C MET A 38 10.17 -8.46 6.91
N PRO A 39 10.44 -7.39 7.70
CA PRO A 39 11.08 -7.37 9.02
C PRO A 39 10.19 -7.96 10.12
N HIS A 40 10.83 -8.58 11.13
CA HIS A 40 10.13 -9.20 12.25
C HIS A 40 9.48 -8.12 13.13
N GLN A 41 8.20 -8.30 13.43
CA GLN A 41 7.47 -7.46 14.38
C GLN A 41 6.71 -8.37 15.33
N ALA A 42 6.91 -8.18 16.63
CA ALA A 42 6.26 -8.99 17.67
C ALA A 42 4.72 -8.97 17.60
N MET A 43 4.14 -7.91 17.00
CA MET A 43 2.70 -7.82 16.73
C MET A 43 2.19 -8.94 15.79
N PHE A 44 3.06 -9.50 14.94
CA PHE A 44 2.72 -10.52 13.95
C PHE A 44 3.16 -11.94 14.33
N ASP A 45 3.57 -12.18 15.58
CA ASP A 45 3.99 -13.52 16.04
C ASP A 45 2.83 -14.52 16.16
N ASN A 46 1.61 -14.05 16.43
CA ASN A 46 0.39 -14.85 16.44
C ASN A 46 -0.44 -14.66 15.16
N PHE A 47 0.25 -14.55 14.01
CA PHE A 47 -0.41 -14.33 12.73
C PHE A 47 -1.27 -15.52 12.31
N GLN A 48 -2.56 -15.27 12.09
CA GLN A 48 -3.49 -16.24 11.53
C GLN A 48 -3.80 -15.88 10.08
N LEU A 49 -3.49 -16.79 9.15
CA LEU A 49 -3.79 -16.60 7.72
C LEU A 49 -5.28 -16.42 7.44
N MET A 50 -6.14 -17.11 8.19
CA MET A 50 -7.60 -17.01 8.10
C MET A 50 -8.17 -15.89 9.00
N SER A 51 -7.46 -14.77 9.10
CA SER A 51 -7.91 -13.57 9.82
C SER A 51 -7.98 -12.36 8.88
N LEU A 52 -8.60 -11.27 9.35
CA LEU A 52 -8.59 -9.99 8.62
C LEU A 52 -7.16 -9.52 8.34
N MET A 53 -6.24 -9.69 9.29
CA MET A 53 -4.83 -9.35 9.13
C MET A 53 -4.14 -10.26 8.09
N GLY A 54 -4.56 -11.52 8.01
CA GLY A 54 -4.10 -12.50 7.03
C GLY A 54 -4.46 -12.11 5.60
N LEU A 55 -5.74 -11.81 5.39
CA LEU A 55 -6.25 -11.33 4.11
C LEU A 55 -5.59 -10.00 3.70
N GLN A 56 -5.42 -9.09 4.66
CA GLN A 56 -4.69 -7.84 4.45
C GLN A 56 -3.24 -8.09 3.99
N GLY A 57 -2.51 -8.99 4.66
CA GLY A 57 -1.13 -9.33 4.27
C GLY A 57 -1.02 -9.89 2.84
N VAL A 58 -1.97 -10.74 2.42
CA VAL A 58 -2.02 -11.28 1.04
C VAL A 58 -2.32 -10.18 0.02
N LEU A 59 -3.27 -9.29 0.33
CA LEU A 59 -3.59 -8.16 -0.54
C LEU A 59 -2.41 -7.19 -0.66
N GLU A 60 -1.74 -6.86 0.44
CA GLU A 60 -0.59 -5.94 0.44
C GLU A 60 0.60 -6.55 -0.32
N ALA A 61 0.97 -7.81 -0.07
CA ALA A 61 2.08 -8.48 -0.76
C ALA A 61 1.76 -8.74 -2.23
N GLY A 62 0.63 -9.38 -2.51
CA GLY A 62 0.22 -9.76 -3.87
C GLY A 62 -0.18 -8.55 -4.71
N GLY A 63 -0.99 -7.64 -4.16
CA GLY A 63 -1.38 -6.40 -4.80
C GLY A 63 -0.19 -5.46 -5.00
N GLY A 64 0.73 -5.37 -4.05
CA GLY A 64 1.99 -4.63 -4.20
C GLY A 64 2.83 -5.16 -5.36
N LEU A 65 2.99 -6.49 -5.47
CA LEU A 65 3.72 -7.11 -6.57
C LEU A 65 3.05 -6.85 -7.93
N LEU A 66 1.72 -6.99 -8.02
CA LEU A 66 0.97 -6.71 -9.24
C LEU A 66 1.11 -5.23 -9.65
N LEU A 67 1.04 -4.32 -8.68
CA LEU A 67 1.18 -2.89 -8.90
C LEU A 67 2.60 -2.53 -9.36
N LEU A 68 3.64 -3.19 -8.81
CA LEU A 68 5.04 -3.01 -9.19
C LEU A 68 5.28 -3.40 -10.66
N ILE A 69 4.82 -4.60 -11.04
CA ILE A 69 4.90 -5.11 -12.41
C ILE A 69 4.05 -4.25 -13.36
N GLY A 70 2.98 -3.64 -12.85
CA GLY A 70 2.04 -2.84 -13.61
C GLY A 70 0.87 -3.63 -14.19
N LEU A 71 0.68 -4.86 -13.74
CA LEU A 71 -0.42 -5.71 -14.18
C LEU A 71 -1.71 -5.28 -13.47
N PHE A 72 -2.76 -5.00 -14.26
CA PHE A 72 -4.06 -4.54 -13.73
C PHE A 72 -3.94 -3.38 -12.72
N SER A 73 -3.01 -2.44 -12.96
CA SER A 73 -2.68 -1.36 -12.02
C SER A 73 -3.89 -0.55 -11.54
N ARG A 74 -4.88 -0.29 -12.41
CA ARG A 74 -6.10 0.47 -12.06
C ARG A 74 -6.98 -0.24 -11.03
N PRO A 75 -7.50 -1.46 -11.27
CA PRO A 75 -8.31 -2.16 -10.27
C PRO A 75 -7.49 -2.56 -9.03
N VAL A 76 -6.21 -2.92 -9.17
CA VAL A 76 -5.35 -3.23 -8.03
C VAL A 76 -5.19 -2.02 -7.12
N ALA A 77 -4.91 -0.84 -7.68
CA ALA A 77 -4.81 0.39 -6.88
C ALA A 77 -6.12 0.76 -6.18
N PHE A 78 -7.27 0.50 -6.81
CA PHE A 78 -8.58 0.75 -6.20
C PHE A 78 -8.86 -0.18 -5.01
N VAL A 79 -8.52 -1.47 -5.13
CA VAL A 79 -8.68 -2.42 -4.02
C VAL A 79 -7.73 -2.06 -2.87
N LEU A 80 -6.46 -1.80 -3.18
CA LEU A 80 -5.44 -1.44 -2.19
C LEU A 80 -5.73 -0.12 -1.46
N SER A 81 -6.34 0.86 -2.12
CA SER A 81 -6.76 2.09 -1.45
C SER A 81 -7.91 1.86 -0.47
N GLY A 82 -8.85 0.98 -0.81
CA GLY A 82 -9.91 0.53 0.09
C GLY A 82 -9.36 -0.21 1.31
N ASP A 83 -8.40 -1.11 1.10
CA ASP A 83 -7.72 -1.85 2.17
C ASP A 83 -7.08 -0.91 3.21
N MET A 84 -6.33 0.09 2.73
CA MET A 84 -5.70 1.10 3.61
C MET A 84 -6.73 2.01 4.29
N ALA A 85 -7.84 2.35 3.62
CA ALA A 85 -8.91 3.13 4.23
C ALA A 85 -9.53 2.36 5.41
N VAL A 86 -9.84 1.07 5.22
CA VAL A 86 -10.35 0.22 6.30
C VAL A 86 -9.34 0.10 7.44
N ALA A 87 -8.06 -0.11 7.12
CA ALA A 87 -6.99 -0.17 8.12
C ALA A 87 -6.88 1.11 8.96
N TYR A 88 -7.05 2.29 8.35
CA TYR A 88 -7.07 3.56 9.07
C TYR A 88 -8.24 3.64 10.05
N PHE A 89 -9.47 3.37 9.59
CA PHE A 89 -10.66 3.46 10.44
C PHE A 89 -10.70 2.40 11.55
N MET A 90 -10.10 1.23 11.33
CA MET A 90 -10.06 0.17 12.33
C MET A 90 -8.92 0.33 13.34
N ALA A 91 -7.72 0.68 12.89
CA ALA A 91 -6.52 0.67 13.74
C ALA A 91 -6.12 2.05 14.26
N HIS A 92 -6.43 3.13 13.54
CA HIS A 92 -5.95 4.48 13.87
C HIS A 92 -7.06 5.37 14.43
N TRP A 93 -8.19 5.46 13.74
CA TRP A 93 -9.31 6.31 14.13
C TRP A 93 -9.78 6.13 15.59
N PRO A 94 -9.89 4.90 16.14
CA PRO A 94 -10.35 4.71 17.52
C PRO A 94 -9.37 5.23 18.58
N LYS A 95 -8.09 5.37 18.23
CA LYS A 95 -7.05 5.86 19.14
C LYS A 95 -6.99 7.38 19.11
N ASN A 96 -6.70 7.94 17.94
CA ASN A 96 -6.73 9.37 17.65
C ASN A 96 -6.86 9.60 16.13
N TRP A 97 -7.41 10.75 15.77
CA TRP A 97 -7.50 11.22 14.38
C TRP A 97 -6.14 11.47 13.70
N LEU A 98 -5.07 11.70 14.48
CA LEU A 98 -3.72 11.84 13.97
C LEU A 98 -2.95 10.52 14.16
N PRO A 99 -2.57 9.80 13.09
CA PRO A 99 -1.79 8.56 13.19
C PRO A 99 -0.50 8.69 14.01
N LEU A 100 0.13 9.86 13.97
CA LEU A 100 1.35 10.16 14.75
C LEU A 100 1.15 10.06 16.27
N LEU A 101 -0.09 10.18 16.76
CA LEU A 101 -0.42 10.09 18.18
C LEU A 101 -0.83 8.66 18.61
N ASN A 102 -0.79 7.69 17.71
CA ASN A 102 -1.37 6.36 17.94
C ASN A 102 -0.43 5.32 18.57
N GLY A 103 0.84 5.71 18.77
CA GLY A 103 1.89 4.85 19.33
C GLY A 103 2.39 3.85 18.31
#